data_AF-A0A6B3FB32-F1
#
_entry.id   AF-A0A6B3FB32-F1
#
_cell.length_a   1.000
_cell.length_b   1.000
_cell.length_c   1.000
_cell.angle_alpha   90.00
_cell.angle_beta   90.00
_cell.angle_gamma   90.00
#
_symmetry.space_group_name_H-M   'P 1'
#
loop_
_entity.id
_entity.type
_entity.pdbx_description
1 polymer ?
#
loop_
_entity_poly.entity_id
_entity_poly.type
_entity_poly.pdbx_seq_one_letter_code
_entity_poly.pdbx_strand_id
1 'polypeptide(L)'
;MDVNAAVAAAAALAGLCTGVIAALAFRWSERELKRPTRTSLHTEAVLPPGVDTVLSVLSSSAVVLDEEDNVVKASSAAYALGLVRGGRLAVEPMLKLARETRRDGEIRQTELDL
;
A
#
# COMPACT_ATOMS: atom_id res chain seq x y z
N MET A 1 21.74 47.29 -11.49
CA MET A 1 21.69 46.27 -12.55
C MET A 1 21.12 44.99 -11.94
N ASP A 2 19.90 45.01 -11.38
CA ASP A 2 19.55 43.97 -10.38
C ASP A 2 18.12 43.43 -10.52
N VAL A 3 17.35 43.94 -11.49
CA VAL A 3 15.96 43.49 -11.69
C VAL A 3 15.93 42.10 -12.33
N ASN A 4 16.82 41.80 -13.29
CA ASN A 4 16.91 40.46 -13.87
C ASN A 4 17.36 39.40 -12.85
N ALA A 5 18.28 39.76 -11.94
CA ALA A 5 18.72 38.85 -10.90
C ALA A 5 17.61 38.57 -9.88
N ALA A 6 16.85 39.59 -9.49
CA ALA A 6 15.69 39.45 -8.60
C ALA A 6 14.58 38.61 -9.24
N VAL A 7 14.28 38.82 -10.53
CA VAL A 7 13.28 38.04 -11.27
C VAL A 7 13.73 36.59 -11.44
N ALA A 8 15.01 36.35 -11.73
CA ALA A 8 15.56 35.00 -11.84
C ALA A 8 15.50 34.25 -10.50
N ALA A 9 15.85 34.91 -9.40
CA ALA A 9 15.78 34.32 -8.05
C ALA A 9 14.33 34.00 -7.65
N ALA A 10 13.39 34.90 -7.91
CA ALA A 10 11.98 34.68 -7.62
C ALA A 10 11.40 33.52 -8.44
N ALA A 11 11.73 33.43 -9.74
CA ALA A 11 11.30 32.33 -10.59
C ALA A 11 11.89 30.98 -10.15
N ALA A 12 13.16 30.96 -9.73
CA ALA A 12 13.82 29.76 -9.23
C ALA A 12 13.18 29.24 -7.93
N LEU A 13 12.86 30.13 -6.98
CA LEU A 13 12.15 29.74 -5.76
C LEU A 13 10.75 29.21 -6.06
N ALA A 14 9.98 29.89 -6.91
CA ALA A 14 8.63 29.47 -7.26
C ALA A 14 8.63 28.09 -7.95
N GLY A 15 9.59 27.85 -8.85
CA GLY A 15 9.79 26.57 -9.51
C GLY A 15 10.17 25.45 -8.51
N LEU A 16 11.07 25.74 -7.56
CA LEU A 16 11.49 24.77 -6.56
C LEU A 16 10.34 24.41 -5.60
N CYS A 17 9.59 25.40 -5.11
CA CYS A 17 8.42 25.14 -4.26
C CYS A 17 7.37 24.29 -4.99
N THR A 18 7.08 24.61 -6.25
CA THR A 18 6.09 23.85 -7.05
C THR A 18 6.59 22.44 -7.34
N GLY A 19 7.87 22.29 -7.69
CA GLY A 19 8.49 20.99 -7.93
C GLY A 19 8.54 20.13 -6.67
N VAL A 20 8.86 20.71 -5.52
CA VAL A 20 8.87 19.99 -4.24
C VAL A 20 7.46 19.60 -3.82
N ILE A 21 6.46 20.48 -3.94
CA ILE A 21 5.06 20.16 -3.62
C ILE A 21 4.54 19.08 -4.56
N ALA A 22 4.79 19.21 -5.87
CA ALA A 22 4.42 18.22 -6.86
C ALA A 22 5.11 16.88 -6.56
N ALA A 23 6.42 16.86 -6.27
CA ALA A 23 7.14 15.65 -5.93
C ALA A 23 6.70 15.05 -4.58
N LEU A 24 6.35 15.85 -3.57
CA LEU A 24 5.82 15.37 -2.30
C LEU A 24 4.44 14.74 -2.48
N ALA A 25 3.57 15.43 -3.23
CA ALA A 25 2.25 14.94 -3.60
C ALA A 25 2.36 13.68 -4.46
N PHE A 26 3.29 13.61 -5.42
CA PHE A 26 3.54 12.43 -6.23
C PHE A 26 4.14 11.29 -5.41
N ARG A 27 5.04 11.56 -4.48
CA ARG A 27 5.67 10.53 -3.63
C ARG A 27 4.69 9.96 -2.59
N TRP A 28 3.73 10.76 -2.13
CA TRP A 28 2.60 10.26 -1.34
C TRP A 28 1.55 9.57 -2.21
N SER A 29 1.29 10.08 -3.40
CA SER A 29 0.29 9.52 -4.32
C SER A 29 0.78 8.25 -5.01
N GLU A 30 2.08 8.05 -5.25
CA GLU A 30 2.62 6.81 -5.83
C GLU A 30 2.49 5.62 -4.87
N ARG A 31 2.32 5.87 -3.56
CA ARG A 31 1.89 4.82 -2.62
C ARG A 31 0.45 4.34 -2.90
N GLU A 32 -0.32 5.12 -3.66
CA GLU A 32 -1.69 4.83 -4.08
C GLU A 32 -1.81 4.61 -5.61
N LEU A 33 -0.88 5.12 -6.42
CA LEU A 33 -0.90 5.16 -7.90
C LEU A 33 0.07 4.22 -8.60
N LYS A 34 0.89 3.44 -7.87
CA LYS A 34 1.53 2.24 -8.44
C LYS A 34 0.55 1.06 -8.57
N ARG A 35 -0.69 1.36 -8.99
CA ARG A 35 -1.61 0.40 -9.62
C ARG A 35 -1.43 0.53 -11.13
N PRO A 36 -0.52 -0.24 -11.76
CA PRO A 36 -0.73 -0.57 -13.15
C PRO A 36 -2.07 -1.30 -13.24
N THR A 37 -3.01 -0.63 -13.90
CA THR A 37 -4.05 -1.18 -14.77
C THR A 37 -4.07 -2.71 -14.84
N ARG A 38 -5.05 -3.33 -14.18
CA ARG A 38 -5.72 -4.60 -14.56
C ARG A 38 -4.87 -5.85 -14.94
N THR A 39 -3.55 -5.87 -14.79
CA THR A 39 -2.68 -6.99 -15.23
C THR A 39 -1.48 -7.21 -14.28
N SER A 40 -1.68 -7.23 -12.97
CA SER A 40 -0.65 -7.72 -12.03
C SER A 40 -1.09 -9.04 -11.38
N LEU A 41 -1.56 -9.98 -12.22
CA LEU A 41 -1.25 -11.39 -11.99
C LEU A 41 0.23 -11.54 -12.37
N HIS A 42 1.08 -12.06 -11.50
CA HIS A 42 2.56 -12.14 -11.60
C HIS A 42 3.34 -10.90 -11.14
N THR A 43 3.31 -10.62 -9.84
CA THR A 43 4.60 -10.36 -9.17
C THR A 43 4.93 -11.65 -8.43
N GLU A 44 5.87 -12.39 -9.00
CA GLU A 44 6.37 -13.67 -8.50
C GLU A 44 7.12 -13.45 -7.17
N ALA A 45 6.41 -13.19 -6.08
CA ALA A 45 6.89 -13.70 -4.80
C ALA A 45 6.81 -15.22 -4.94
N VAL A 46 7.97 -15.88 -5.01
CA VAL A 46 8.10 -17.34 -5.17
C VAL A 46 7.49 -18.01 -3.94
N LEU A 47 6.17 -18.12 -3.94
CA LEU A 47 5.43 -18.94 -3.01
C LEU A 47 5.54 -20.38 -3.52
N PRO A 48 5.79 -21.35 -2.64
CA PRO A 48 5.84 -22.75 -3.03
C PRO A 48 4.58 -23.15 -3.84
N PRO A 49 4.72 -23.95 -4.90
CA PRO A 49 3.58 -24.36 -5.72
C PRO A 49 2.53 -25.06 -4.85
N GLY A 50 1.32 -24.51 -4.80
CA GLY A 50 0.19 -25.10 -4.07
C GLY A 50 -0.49 -24.19 -3.02
N VAL A 51 0.11 -23.05 -2.65
CA VAL A 51 -0.50 -22.11 -1.69
C VAL A 51 -1.79 -21.51 -2.23
N ASP A 52 -1.85 -21.16 -3.52
CA ASP A 52 -3.06 -20.62 -4.15
C ASP A 52 -4.23 -21.61 -4.16
N THR A 53 -3.93 -22.91 -4.33
CA THR A 53 -4.93 -23.97 -4.27
C THR A 53 -5.49 -24.12 -2.85
N VAL A 54 -4.64 -24.11 -1.83
CA VAL A 54 -5.09 -24.21 -0.42
C VAL A 54 -5.89 -22.98 0.00
N LEU A 55 -5.46 -21.78 -0.40
CA LEU A 55 -6.18 -20.54 -0.15
C LEU A 55 -7.52 -20.46 -0.90
N SER A 56 -7.65 -21.13 -2.06
CA SER A 56 -8.93 -21.19 -2.79
C SER A 56 -9.95 -22.15 -2.17
N VAL A 57 -9.49 -23.11 -1.37
CA VAL A 57 -10.30 -24.16 -0.73
C VAL A 57 -10.72 -23.78 0.69
N LEU A 58 -9.93 -22.97 1.39
CA LEU A 58 -10.33 -22.44 2.69
C LEU A 58 -11.38 -21.34 2.48
N SER A 59 -12.53 -21.44 3.16
CA SER A 59 -13.53 -20.36 3.25
C SER A 59 -13.05 -19.13 4.04
N SER A 60 -11.75 -19.07 4.33
CA SER A 60 -11.11 -18.03 5.11
C SER A 60 -10.47 -17.01 4.18
N SER A 61 -10.76 -15.75 4.46
CA SER A 61 -10.10 -14.63 3.82
C SER A 61 -8.69 -14.43 4.39
N ALA A 62 -7.69 -14.33 3.52
CA ALA A 62 -6.30 -14.06 3.89
C ALA A 62 -5.72 -12.84 3.15
N VAL A 63 -4.85 -12.09 3.83
CA VAL A 63 -4.12 -10.91 3.33
C VAL A 63 -2.68 -10.96 3.84
N VAL A 64 -1.70 -10.67 2.97
CA VAL A 64 -0.27 -10.60 3.28
C VAL A 64 0.16 -9.15 3.18
N LEU A 65 0.82 -8.64 4.23
CA LEU A 65 1.31 -7.27 4.32
C LEU A 65 2.84 -7.21 4.25
N ASP A 66 3.38 -6.12 3.72
CA ASP A 66 4.81 -5.78 3.83
C ASP A 66 5.13 -5.06 5.15
N GLU A 67 6.39 -4.62 5.31
CA GLU A 67 6.86 -3.88 6.49
C GLU A 67 6.19 -2.51 6.65
N GLU A 68 5.64 -1.95 5.57
CA GLU A 68 4.99 -0.64 5.52
C GLU A 68 3.45 -0.73 5.58
N ASP A 69 2.90 -1.91 5.90
CA ASP A 69 1.46 -2.22 5.94
C ASP A 69 0.74 -2.21 4.57
N ASN A 70 1.48 -2.30 3.46
CA ASN A 70 0.87 -2.44 2.14
C ASN A 70 0.51 -3.90 1.86
N VAL A 71 -0.58 -4.12 1.13
CA VAL A 71 -1.04 -5.47 0.77
C VAL A 71 -0.22 -6.01 -0.41
N VAL A 72 0.58 -7.03 -0.14
CA VAL A 72 1.38 -7.75 -1.14
C VAL A 72 0.55 -8.83 -1.84
N LYS A 73 -0.29 -9.54 -1.08
CA LYS A 73 -1.17 -10.59 -1.60
C LYS A 73 -2.48 -10.60 -0.83
N ALA A 74 -3.58 -10.87 -1.52
CA ALA A 74 -4.88 -11.04 -0.89
C ALA A 74 -5.67 -12.11 -1.63
N SER A 75 -6.42 -12.90 -0.86
CA SER A 75 -7.38 -13.86 -1.37
C SER A 75 -8.55 -13.14 -2.07
N SER A 76 -9.24 -13.84 -2.98
CA SER A 76 -10.45 -13.35 -3.63
C SER A 76 -11.55 -12.99 -2.61
N ALA A 77 -11.69 -13.81 -1.55
CA ALA A 77 -12.61 -13.55 -0.45
C ALA A 77 -12.30 -12.22 0.27
N ALA A 78 -11.03 -11.85 0.45
CA ALA A 78 -10.66 -10.58 1.08
C ALA A 78 -11.12 -9.36 0.28
N TYR A 79 -11.06 -9.45 -1.05
CA TYR A 79 -11.58 -8.41 -1.93
C TYR A 79 -13.10 -8.36 -1.93
N ALA A 80 -13.77 -9.53 -1.95
CA ALA A 80 -15.22 -9.62 -1.91
C ALA A 80 -15.82 -9.07 -0.60
N LEU A 81 -15.15 -9.32 0.53
CA LEU A 81 -15.52 -8.79 1.85
C LEU A 81 -15.11 -7.32 2.05
N GLY A 82 -14.44 -6.70 1.08
CA GLY A 82 -14.02 -5.30 1.17
C GLY A 82 -12.89 -5.03 2.17
N LEU A 83 -12.19 -6.07 2.62
CA LEU A 83 -11.07 -5.97 3.57
C LEU A 83 -9.87 -5.25 2.97
N VAL A 84 -9.74 -5.25 1.64
CA VAL A 84 -8.66 -4.57 0.91
C VAL A 84 -9.22 -3.52 -0.03
N ARG A 85 -8.81 -2.26 0.15
CA ARG A 85 -9.15 -1.14 -0.74
C ARG A 85 -7.87 -0.42 -1.13
N GLY A 86 -7.73 -0.05 -2.41
CA GLY A 86 -6.54 0.66 -2.87
C GLY A 86 -5.21 -0.11 -2.82
N GLY A 87 -5.18 -1.38 -2.37
CA GLY A 87 -3.92 -2.08 -2.07
C GLY A 87 -3.48 -1.93 -0.62
N ARG A 88 -4.35 -1.40 0.24
CA ARG A 88 -4.17 -1.33 1.70
C ARG A 88 -5.26 -2.14 2.40
N LEU A 89 -4.96 -2.58 3.61
CA LEU A 89 -5.94 -3.18 4.49
C LEU A 89 -6.90 -2.08 4.97
N ALA A 90 -8.18 -2.20 4.63
CA ALA A 90 -9.20 -1.19 4.91
C ALA A 90 -9.73 -1.26 6.35
N VAL A 91 -9.49 -2.38 7.03
CA VAL A 91 -9.97 -2.64 8.39
C VAL A 91 -8.87 -2.30 9.40
N GLU A 92 -8.99 -1.12 10.01
CA GLU A 92 -8.02 -0.59 10.98
C GLU A 92 -7.73 -1.55 12.16
N PRO A 93 -8.72 -2.24 12.76
CA PRO A 93 -8.43 -3.23 13.81
C PRO A 93 -7.52 -4.37 13.37
N MET A 94 -7.65 -4.85 12.14
CA MET A 94 -6.77 -5.90 11.60
C MET A 94 -5.35 -5.38 11.36
N LEU A 95 -5.21 -4.11 10.95
CA LEU A 95 -3.92 -3.47 10.74
C LEU A 95 -3.16 -3.29 12.06
N LYS A 96 -3.88 -2.91 13.13
CA LYS A 96 -3.33 -2.88 14.49
C LYS A 96 -2.86 -4.27 14.94
N LEU A 97 -3.67 -5.31 14.70
CA LEU A 97 -3.31 -6.68 15.02
C LEU A 97 -2.05 -7.14 14.28
N ALA A 98 -1.94 -6.82 12.99
CA ALA A 98 -0.75 -7.12 12.19
C ALA A 98 0.50 -6.42 12.72
N ARG A 99 0.39 -5.15 13.13
CA ARG A 99 1.50 -4.40 13.75
C ARG A 99 1.96 -5.01 15.08
N GLU A 100 1.02 -5.46 15.90
CA GLU A 100 1.33 -6.12 17.17
C GLU A 100 2.00 -7.47 16.94
N THR A 101 1.44 -8.31 16.06
CA THR A 101 2.05 -9.60 15.68
C THR A 101 3.43 -9.43 15.04
N ARG A 102 3.69 -8.36 14.27
CA ARG A 102 5.01 -8.10 13.71
C ARG A 102 6.05 -7.71 14.77
N ARG A 103 5.64 -7.01 15.83
CA ARG A 103 6.53 -6.65 16.94
C ARG A 103 6.85 -7.86 17.82
N ASP A 104 5.82 -8.65 18.11
CA ASP A 104 5.91 -9.70 19.13
C ASP A 104 6.23 -11.08 18.53
N GLY A 105 6.02 -11.26 17.21
CA GLY A 105 6.18 -12.52 16.51
C GLY A 105 5.10 -13.57 16.84
N GLU A 106 4.18 -13.26 17.74
CA GLU A 106 3.14 -14.19 18.20
C GLU A 106 1.85 -14.09 17.38
N ILE A 107 1.25 -15.26 17.14
CA ILE A 107 -0.05 -15.36 16.47
C ILE A 107 -1.12 -14.76 17.38
N ARG A 108 -1.79 -13.71 16.90
CA ARG A 108 -2.92 -13.08 17.60
C ARG A 108 -4.19 -13.27 16.80
N GLN A 109 -5.28 -13.50 17.52
CA GLN A 109 -6.61 -13.65 16.95
C GLN A 109 -7.56 -12.69 17.65
N THR A 110 -8.47 -12.11 16.88
CA THR A 110 -9.52 -11.24 17.40
C THR A 110 -10.78 -11.46 16.58
N GLU A 111 -11.94 -11.33 17.22
CA GLU A 111 -13.23 -11.39 16.56
C GLU A 111 -13.62 -9.97 16.17
N LEU A 112 -14.04 -9.80 14.91
CA LEU A 112 -14.37 -8.51 14.33
C LEU A 112 -15.77 -8.57 13.74
N ASP A 113 -16.61 -7.64 14.18
CA ASP A 113 -17.88 -7.36 13.54
C ASP A 113 -17.63 -6.37 12.38
N LEU A 114 -17.88 -6.81 11.14
CA LEU A 114 -17.59 -6.11 9.89
C LEU A 114 -18.87 -5.70 9.14
#